data_AF-A0A948Q2A8-F1
#
_entry.id   AF-A0A948Q2A8-F1
#
_cell.length_a   1.000
_cell.length_b   1.000
_cell.length_c   1.000
_cell.angle_alpha   90.00
_cell.angle_beta   90.00
_cell.angle_gamma   90.00
#
_symmetry.space_group_name_H-M   'P 1'
#
loop_
_entity.id
_entity.type
_entity.pdbx_description
1 polymer ?
#
loop_
_entity_poly.entity_id
_entity_poly.type
_entity_poly.pdbx_seq_one_letter_code
_entity_poly.pdbx_strand_id
1 'polypeptide(L)'
;MAGGAKKELISQREYARRRGVTHVAVQRAVKAGRISTVNGKIDPALADQQWQENTDQSKPRNRVTGNPRQTKTPGEPSEPMDMGGADEIVGGPSTATGYAKARAARELYQAQLAKLELDRKRGTLVRADEVRLGAFNMARKARDQLIALPERLASVLAAVDEPAEVQRILEEEIERICQEIADAERP
;
A
#
# COMPACT_ATOMS: atom_id res chain seq x y z
N MET A 1 45.45 48.63 -14.25
CA MET A 1 45.31 48.47 -15.72
C MET A 1 45.33 46.97 -15.98
N ALA A 2 44.18 46.30 -15.98
CA ALA A 2 43.23 46.15 -17.11
C ALA A 2 43.39 44.75 -17.70
N GLY A 3 42.35 43.93 -17.53
CA GLY A 3 42.29 42.56 -18.03
C GLY A 3 41.04 41.85 -17.53
N GLY A 4 39.88 42.48 -17.69
CA GLY A 4 38.59 41.89 -17.33
C GLY A 4 38.34 40.63 -18.17
N ALA A 5 38.53 39.47 -17.56
CA ALA A 5 38.08 38.21 -18.13
C ALA A 5 36.55 38.33 -18.33
N LYS A 6 36.11 38.22 -19.60
CA LYS A 6 34.70 38.26 -19.97
C LYS A 6 33.94 37.22 -19.16
N LYS A 7 33.20 37.66 -18.13
CA LYS A 7 32.20 36.83 -17.45
C LYS A 7 31.03 36.65 -18.41
N GLU A 8 31.09 35.63 -19.25
CA GLU A 8 29.97 35.21 -20.11
C GLU A 8 28.85 34.66 -19.22
N LEU A 9 27.99 35.55 -18.75
CA LEU A 9 26.77 35.18 -18.02
C LEU A 9 25.75 34.65 -19.02
N ILE A 10 25.65 33.34 -19.15
CA ILE A 10 24.71 32.68 -20.07
C ILE A 10 23.44 32.21 -19.36
N SER A 11 22.38 32.01 -20.14
CA SER A 11 21.11 31.47 -19.62
C SER A 11 21.26 29.99 -19.22
N GLN A 12 20.46 29.54 -18.26
CA GLN A 12 20.48 28.14 -17.79
C GLN A 12 20.24 27.12 -18.92
N ARG A 13 19.41 27.48 -19.91
CA ARG A 13 19.14 26.65 -21.11
C ARG A 13 20.34 26.55 -22.03
N GLU A 14 21.07 27.65 -22.18
CA GLU A 14 22.25 27.72 -23.04
C GLU A 14 23.43 26.98 -22.40
N TYR A 15 23.59 27.12 -21.09
CA TYR A 15 24.55 26.34 -20.31
C TYR A 15 24.26 24.84 -20.37
N ALA A 16 22.99 24.44 -20.26
CA ALA A 16 22.57 23.05 -20.40
C ALA A 16 22.98 22.44 -21.76
N ARG A 17 22.78 23.20 -22.86
CA ARG A 17 23.21 22.79 -24.21
C ARG A 17 24.73 22.68 -24.33
N ARG A 18 25.48 23.68 -23.84
CA ARG A 18 26.96 23.71 -23.92
C ARG A 18 27.61 22.57 -23.14
N ARG A 19 27.01 22.16 -22.02
CA ARG A 19 27.47 21.05 -21.18
C ARG A 19 26.91 19.68 -21.56
N GLY A 20 25.95 19.62 -22.49
CA GLY A 20 25.30 18.36 -22.91
C GLY A 20 24.39 17.73 -21.85
N VAL A 21 23.85 18.52 -20.92
CA VAL A 21 22.93 18.04 -19.86
C VAL A 21 21.52 18.59 -20.08
N THR A 22 20.51 17.92 -19.54
CA THR A 22 19.12 18.42 -19.64
C THR A 22 18.94 19.71 -18.84
N HIS A 23 18.10 20.63 -19.34
CA HIS A 23 17.78 21.87 -18.61
C HIS A 23 17.23 21.62 -17.19
N VAL A 24 16.46 20.53 -17.01
CA VAL A 24 15.94 20.10 -15.72
C VAL A 24 17.05 19.70 -14.74
N ALA A 25 18.13 19.09 -15.24
CA ALA A 25 19.29 18.76 -14.41
C ALA A 25 20.00 20.03 -13.90
N VAL A 26 20.15 21.04 -14.77
CA VAL A 26 20.70 22.35 -14.38
C VAL A 26 19.82 23.02 -13.34
N GLN A 27 18.50 23.06 -13.57
CA GLN A 27 17.54 23.65 -12.62
C GLN A 27 17.57 22.96 -11.25
N ARG A 28 17.69 21.63 -11.23
CA ARG A 28 17.81 20.84 -9.99
C ARG A 28 19.13 21.13 -9.26
N ALA A 29 20.23 21.30 -9.96
CA ALA A 29 21.51 21.63 -9.36
C ALA A 29 21.54 23.05 -8.80
N VAL A 30 20.93 24.01 -9.48
CA VAL A 30 20.73 25.38 -8.97
C VAL A 30 19.84 25.35 -7.71
N LYS A 31 18.70 24.66 -7.75
CA LYS A 31 17.79 24.54 -6.59
C LYS A 31 18.44 23.84 -5.39
N ALA A 32 19.32 22.87 -5.64
CA ALA A 32 20.07 22.17 -4.61
C ALA A 32 21.31 22.94 -4.12
N GLY A 33 21.56 24.15 -4.62
CA GLY A 33 22.71 24.98 -4.23
C GLY A 33 24.06 24.50 -4.77
N ARG A 34 24.09 23.54 -5.72
CA ARG A 34 25.32 22.97 -6.30
C ARG A 34 25.95 23.82 -7.41
N ILE A 35 25.17 24.70 -8.03
CA ILE A 35 25.66 25.74 -8.93
C ILE A 35 25.17 27.09 -8.40
N SER A 36 26.08 28.06 -8.33
CA SER A 36 25.74 29.46 -8.06
C SER A 36 25.25 30.16 -9.32
N THR A 37 24.14 30.91 -9.18
CA THR A 37 23.62 31.81 -10.22
C THR A 37 23.78 33.25 -9.77
N VAL A 38 24.22 34.13 -10.67
CA VAL A 38 24.28 35.58 -10.43
C VAL A 38 23.16 36.23 -11.25
N ASN A 39 22.16 36.82 -10.58
CA ASN A 39 21.00 37.47 -11.21
C ASN A 39 20.31 36.59 -12.26
N GLY A 40 20.15 35.30 -11.96
CA GLY A 40 19.48 34.32 -12.83
C GLY A 40 20.31 33.80 -14.02
N LYS A 41 21.56 34.28 -14.19
CA LYS A 41 22.50 33.81 -15.21
C LYS A 41 23.62 32.97 -14.58
N ILE A 42 24.14 32.02 -15.36
CA ILE A 42 25.19 31.09 -14.95
C ILE A 42 26.51 31.51 -15.58
N ASP A 43 27.58 31.54 -14.78
CA ASP A 43 28.96 31.62 -15.27
C ASP A 43 29.44 30.18 -15.59
N PRO A 44 29.67 29.84 -16.87
CA PRO A 44 29.98 28.48 -17.30
C PRO A 44 31.20 27.88 -16.61
N ALA A 45 32.26 28.67 -16.43
CA ALA A 45 33.52 28.18 -15.90
C ALA A 45 33.40 27.86 -14.40
N LEU A 46 32.75 28.75 -13.64
CA LEU A 46 32.50 28.53 -12.21
C LEU A 46 31.48 27.41 -11.97
N ALA A 47 30.43 27.33 -12.79
CA ALA A 47 29.39 26.32 -12.65
C ALA A 47 29.88 24.91 -12.98
N ASP A 48 30.81 24.76 -13.93
CA ASP A 48 31.40 23.46 -14.24
C ASP A 48 32.24 22.95 -13.06
N GLN A 49 33.08 23.81 -12.48
CA GLN A 49 33.89 23.52 -11.30
C GLN A 49 33.02 23.18 -10.08
N GLN A 50 32.05 24.05 -9.75
CA GLN A 50 31.17 23.84 -8.60
C GLN A 50 30.35 22.56 -8.71
N TRP A 51 29.92 22.21 -9.92
CA TRP A 51 29.21 20.96 -10.14
C TRP A 51 30.13 19.76 -9.97
N GLN A 52 31.39 19.83 -10.41
CA GLN A 52 32.32 18.71 -10.26
C GLN A 52 32.74 18.50 -8.80
N GLU A 53 32.95 19.58 -8.06
CA GLU A 53 33.29 19.55 -6.63
C GLU A 53 32.10 19.13 -5.75
N ASN A 54 30.87 19.59 -6.07
CA ASN A 54 29.67 19.29 -5.28
C ASN A 54 28.85 18.10 -5.81
N THR A 55 29.34 17.38 -6.83
CA THR A 55 28.73 16.12 -7.27
C THR A 55 29.25 14.98 -6.40
N ASP A 56 28.44 14.63 -5.41
CA ASP A 56 28.58 13.48 -4.55
C ASP A 56 28.63 12.17 -5.37
N GLN A 57 29.83 11.62 -5.55
CA GLN A 57 30.08 10.37 -6.29
C GLN A 57 29.63 9.11 -5.53
N SER A 58 29.27 9.24 -4.24
CA SER A 58 28.87 8.12 -3.39
C SER A 58 27.42 7.66 -3.59
N LYS A 59 26.62 8.43 -4.35
CA LYS A 59 25.24 8.05 -4.69
C LYS A 59 25.23 7.23 -5.98
N PRO A 60 24.89 5.93 -5.94
CA PRO A 60 24.66 5.18 -7.17
C PRO A 60 23.58 5.89 -7.98
N ARG A 61 23.85 6.13 -9.27
CA ARG A 61 22.80 6.51 -10.22
C ARG A 61 21.74 5.42 -10.13
N ASN A 62 20.60 5.74 -9.52
CA ASN A 62 19.40 4.92 -9.51
C ASN A 62 18.95 4.67 -10.94
N ARG A 63 19.60 3.71 -11.60
CA ARG A 63 19.04 2.91 -12.67
C ARG A 63 18.38 1.78 -11.89
N VAL A 64 17.05 1.77 -11.85
CA VAL A 64 16.20 0.92 -10.98
C VAL A 64 15.89 1.53 -9.61
N THR A 65 14.87 2.39 -9.57
CA THR A 65 13.91 2.62 -8.45
C THR A 65 13.01 3.77 -8.93
N GLY A 66 11.71 3.60 -9.13
CA GLY A 66 10.78 3.21 -8.08
C GLY A 66 10.63 4.36 -7.10
N ASN A 67 10.20 5.55 -7.56
CA ASN A 67 9.86 6.64 -6.65
C ASN A 67 8.48 6.37 -6.01
N PRO A 68 8.26 6.74 -4.74
CA PRO A 68 7.42 5.98 -3.81
C PRO A 68 5.94 6.07 -4.13
N ARG A 69 5.31 4.90 -4.04
CA ARG A 69 3.88 4.69 -3.99
C ARG A 69 3.31 5.51 -2.84
N GLN A 70 2.37 6.40 -3.15
CA GLN A 70 1.45 6.96 -2.15
C GLN A 70 0.95 5.80 -1.29
N THR A 71 1.12 5.92 0.02
CA THR A 71 0.56 5.01 1.02
C THR A 71 -0.96 5.08 0.91
N LYS A 72 -1.55 4.17 0.12
CA LYS A 72 -2.98 3.91 0.13
C LYS A 72 -3.27 3.00 1.33
N THR A 73 -4.10 3.48 2.23
CA THR A 73 -4.75 2.72 3.30
C THR A 73 -5.44 1.48 2.71
N PRO A 74 -5.36 0.30 3.34
CA PRO A 74 -6.01 -0.91 2.83
C PRO A 74 -7.53 -0.79 2.98
N GLY A 75 -8.27 -0.59 1.88
CA GLY A 75 -9.73 -0.63 1.94
C GLY A 75 -10.50 -0.01 0.76
N GLU A 76 -9.90 0.86 -0.07
CA GLU A 76 -10.64 1.48 -1.17
C GLU A 76 -10.52 0.68 -2.48
N PRO A 77 -11.64 0.46 -3.22
CA PRO A 77 -11.59 -0.08 -4.57
C PRO A 77 -10.71 0.81 -5.46
N SER A 78 -9.82 0.20 -6.23
CA SER A 78 -9.01 0.96 -7.19
C SER A 78 -9.94 1.56 -8.24
N GLU A 79 -9.96 2.90 -8.35
CA GLU A 79 -10.66 3.58 -9.45
C GLU A 79 -10.21 3.00 -10.80
N PRO A 80 -11.15 2.80 -11.76
CA PRO A 80 -10.80 2.32 -13.08
C PRO A 80 -9.87 3.34 -13.76
N MET A 81 -8.70 2.88 -14.19
CA MET A 81 -7.86 3.69 -15.08
C MET A 81 -8.64 3.96 -16.36
N ASP A 82 -8.88 5.25 -16.60
CA ASP A 82 -9.52 5.80 -17.80
C ASP A 82 -8.85 5.24 -19.06
N MET A 83 -9.59 4.41 -19.78
CA MET A 83 -9.30 3.99 -21.15
C MET A 83 -9.98 4.99 -22.08
N GLY A 84 -9.51 6.23 -22.07
CA GLY A 84 -10.01 7.32 -22.90
C GLY A 84 -8.93 7.85 -23.83
N GLY A 85 -9.04 7.53 -25.12
CA GLY A 85 -8.23 8.17 -26.17
C GLY A 85 -7.83 7.24 -27.31
N ALA A 86 -8.81 6.79 -28.09
CA ALA A 86 -8.56 6.50 -29.49
C ALA A 86 -8.28 7.82 -30.21
N ASP A 87 -7.08 7.98 -30.76
CA ASP A 87 -6.80 8.34 -32.17
C ASP A 87 -5.39 8.94 -32.28
N GLU A 88 -4.46 8.19 -32.87
CA GLU A 88 -3.45 8.69 -33.83
C GLU A 88 -2.41 7.60 -34.13
N ILE A 89 -2.30 7.30 -35.41
CA ILE A 89 -1.46 6.28 -36.01
C ILE A 89 -0.05 6.85 -36.16
N VAL A 90 0.92 6.42 -35.35
CA VAL A 90 2.34 6.36 -35.77
C VAL A 90 3.00 5.14 -35.13
N GLY A 91 3.33 4.15 -35.97
CA GLY A 91 4.12 3.00 -35.58
C GLY A 91 5.53 3.42 -35.18
N GLY A 92 5.82 3.31 -33.88
CA GLY A 92 7.16 3.41 -33.31
C GLY A 92 7.33 2.37 -32.20
N PRO A 93 8.58 1.96 -31.86
CA PRO A 93 8.89 0.86 -30.93
C PRO A 93 8.34 1.03 -29.49
N SER A 94 7.73 2.17 -29.18
CA SER A 94 7.07 2.48 -27.91
C SER A 94 5.67 1.86 -27.74
N THR A 95 4.92 1.60 -28.82
CA THR A 95 3.57 1.00 -28.72
C THR A 95 3.64 -0.51 -28.50
N ALA A 96 4.59 -1.18 -29.15
CA ALA A 96 4.89 -2.59 -28.94
C ALA A 96 5.32 -2.89 -27.48
N THR A 97 6.11 -1.99 -26.88
CA THR A 97 6.51 -2.10 -25.46
C THR A 97 5.36 -1.78 -24.50
N GLY A 98 4.45 -0.88 -24.86
CA GLY A 98 3.20 -0.64 -24.11
C GLY A 98 2.27 -1.85 -24.10
N TYR A 99 2.05 -2.47 -25.26
CA TYR A 99 1.22 -3.67 -25.39
C TYR A 99 1.81 -4.87 -24.64
N ALA A 100 3.13 -5.08 -24.74
CA ALA A 100 3.82 -6.12 -23.99
C ALA A 100 3.68 -5.94 -22.47
N LYS A 101 3.80 -4.70 -21.97
CA LYS A 101 3.58 -4.38 -20.55
C LYS A 101 2.12 -4.63 -20.12
N ALA A 102 1.16 -4.22 -20.95
CA ALA A 102 -0.26 -4.44 -20.66
C ALA A 102 -0.62 -5.94 -20.62
N ARG A 103 -0.03 -6.73 -21.53
CA ARG A 103 -0.18 -8.19 -21.57
C ARG A 103 0.42 -8.86 -20.34
N ALA A 104 1.66 -8.50 -19.98
CA ALA A 104 2.32 -9.04 -18.79
C ALA A 104 1.54 -8.72 -17.50
N ALA A 105 0.96 -7.52 -17.39
CA ALA A 105 0.12 -7.15 -16.25
C ALA A 105 -1.15 -8.01 -16.19
N ARG A 106 -1.85 -8.21 -17.32
CA ARG A 106 -3.04 -9.08 -17.38
C ARG A 106 -2.72 -10.52 -16.99
N GLU A 107 -1.65 -11.08 -17.53
CA GLU A 107 -1.20 -12.44 -17.22
C GLU A 107 -0.86 -12.60 -15.73
N LEU A 108 -0.21 -11.60 -15.13
CA LEU A 108 0.09 -11.59 -13.70
C LEU A 108 -1.17 -11.54 -12.83
N TYR A 109 -2.14 -10.67 -13.15
CA TYR A 109 -3.41 -10.61 -12.41
C TYR A 109 -4.24 -11.89 -12.58
N GLN A 110 -4.26 -12.48 -13.78
CA GLN A 110 -4.91 -13.77 -14.03
C GLN A 110 -4.27 -14.89 -13.21
N ALA A 111 -2.94 -14.93 -13.14
CA ALA A 111 -2.23 -15.90 -12.29
C ALA A 111 -2.55 -15.72 -10.80
N GLN A 112 -2.66 -14.48 -10.32
CA GLN A 112 -3.06 -14.19 -8.94
C GLN A 112 -4.49 -14.63 -8.64
N LEU A 113 -5.42 -14.37 -9.56
CA LEU A 113 -6.82 -14.76 -9.42
C LEU A 113 -6.95 -16.29 -9.42
N ALA A 114 -6.26 -16.97 -10.34
CA ALA A 114 -6.21 -18.43 -10.38
C ALA A 114 -5.63 -19.03 -9.09
N LYS A 115 -4.61 -18.39 -8.49
CA LYS A 115 -4.08 -18.81 -7.18
C LYS A 115 -5.13 -18.68 -6.07
N LEU A 116 -5.82 -17.55 -5.98
CA LEU A 116 -6.86 -17.34 -4.97
C LEU A 116 -8.03 -18.33 -5.12
N GLU A 117 -8.43 -18.64 -6.36
CA GLU A 117 -9.45 -19.65 -6.62
C GLU A 117 -8.99 -21.05 -6.23
N LEU A 118 -7.73 -21.37 -6.51
CA LEU A 118 -7.13 -22.64 -6.16
C LEU A 118 -7.06 -22.81 -4.64
N ASP A 119 -6.61 -21.78 -3.93
CA ASP A 119 -6.57 -21.75 -2.46
C ASP A 119 -7.99 -21.85 -1.86
N ARG A 120 -8.99 -21.18 -2.46
CA ARG A 120 -10.40 -21.36 -2.08
C ARG A 120 -10.89 -22.80 -2.29
N LYS A 121 -10.59 -23.42 -3.43
CA LYS A 121 -10.98 -24.82 -3.73
C LYS A 121 -10.25 -25.83 -2.85
N ARG A 122 -9.02 -25.52 -2.42
CA ARG A 122 -8.27 -26.29 -1.43
C ARG A 122 -8.81 -26.12 0.00
N GLY A 123 -9.76 -25.22 0.23
CA GLY A 123 -10.32 -24.94 1.54
C GLY A 123 -9.42 -24.12 2.46
N THR A 124 -8.32 -23.54 1.95
CA THR A 124 -7.42 -22.69 2.75
C THR A 124 -7.91 -21.24 2.84
N LEU A 125 -8.84 -20.84 1.98
CA LEU A 125 -9.47 -19.51 1.99
C LEU A 125 -10.99 -19.62 2.11
N VAL A 126 -11.54 -18.92 3.10
CA VAL A 126 -12.98 -18.69 3.29
C VAL A 126 -13.28 -17.20 3.11
N ARG A 127 -14.53 -16.86 2.77
CA ARG A 127 -14.92 -15.44 2.63
C ARG A 127 -14.93 -14.79 4.00
N ALA A 128 -14.25 -13.65 4.13
CA ALA A 128 -14.18 -12.90 5.38
C ALA A 128 -15.57 -12.54 5.93
N ASP A 129 -16.53 -12.21 5.06
CA ASP A 129 -17.89 -11.86 5.47
C ASP A 129 -18.65 -13.04 6.08
N GLU A 130 -18.44 -14.25 5.55
CA GLU A 130 -19.04 -15.48 6.07
C GLU A 130 -18.49 -15.80 7.47
N VAL A 131 -17.17 -15.67 7.67
CA VAL A 131 -16.53 -15.86 8.97
C VAL A 131 -17.02 -14.81 9.98
N ARG A 132 -17.09 -13.54 9.59
CA ARG A 132 -17.59 -12.46 10.46
C ARG A 132 -19.04 -12.68 10.86
N LEU A 133 -19.90 -13.06 9.92
CA LEU A 133 -21.30 -13.35 10.18
C LEU A 133 -21.45 -14.57 11.10
N GLY A 134 -20.67 -15.63 10.86
CA GLY A 134 -20.61 -16.81 11.71
C GLY A 134 -20.22 -16.47 13.14
N ALA A 135 -19.11 -15.75 13.32
CA ALA A 135 -18.64 -15.29 14.63
C ALA A 135 -19.67 -14.39 15.34
N PHE A 136 -20.32 -13.48 14.61
CA PHE A 136 -21.36 -12.61 15.17
C PHE A 136 -22.58 -13.41 15.65
N ASN A 137 -23.07 -14.35 14.83
CA ASN A 137 -24.20 -15.19 15.19
C ASN A 137 -23.88 -16.10 16.39
N MET A 138 -22.64 -16.58 16.47
CA MET A 138 -22.16 -17.38 17.60
C MET A 138 -22.11 -16.56 18.89
N ALA A 139 -21.49 -15.38 18.86
CA ALA A 139 -21.46 -14.48 20.01
C ALA A 139 -22.87 -14.08 20.47
N ARG A 140 -23.79 -13.87 19.51
CA ARG A 140 -25.21 -13.64 19.80
C ARG A 140 -25.85 -14.81 20.52
N LYS A 141 -25.66 -16.04 20.01
CA LYS A 141 -26.21 -17.25 20.62
C LYS A 141 -25.69 -17.43 22.06
N ALA A 142 -24.39 -17.25 22.27
CA ALA A 142 -23.77 -17.31 23.60
C ALA A 142 -24.40 -16.31 24.57
N ARG A 143 -24.52 -15.04 24.15
CA ARG A 143 -25.16 -13.99 24.96
C ARG A 143 -26.61 -14.33 25.29
N ASP A 144 -27.38 -14.78 24.30
CA ASP A 144 -28.79 -15.08 24.48
C ASP A 144 -28.97 -16.26 25.48
N GLN A 145 -28.06 -17.24 25.49
CA GLN A 145 -28.04 -18.33 26.48
C GLN A 145 -27.70 -17.84 27.89
N LEU A 146 -26.70 -16.98 28.04
CA LEU A 146 -26.33 -16.41 29.34
C LEU A 146 -27.46 -15.56 29.94
N ILE A 147 -28.18 -14.79 29.11
CA ILE A 147 -29.32 -13.98 29.56
C ILE A 147 -30.51 -14.87 29.97
N ALA A 148 -30.71 -16.01 29.32
CA ALA A 148 -31.79 -16.95 29.65
C ALA A 148 -31.49 -17.82 30.89
N LEU A 149 -30.24 -17.87 31.35
CA LEU A 149 -29.81 -18.72 32.45
C LEU A 149 -30.57 -18.48 33.76
N PRO A 150 -30.75 -17.23 34.25
CA PRO A 150 -31.45 -16.99 35.51
C PRO A 150 -32.91 -17.44 35.47
N GLU A 151 -33.61 -17.22 34.35
CA GLU A 151 -35.00 -17.63 34.19
C GLU A 151 -35.15 -19.16 34.23
N ARG A 152 -34.24 -19.90 33.59
CA ARG A 152 -34.21 -21.36 33.64
C ARG A 152 -33.90 -21.91 35.02
N LEU A 153 -32.93 -21.32 35.72
CA LEU A 153 -32.46 -21.82 37.01
C LEU A 153 -33.29 -21.33 38.18
N ALA A 154 -34.11 -20.28 38.03
CA ALA A 154 -34.86 -19.69 39.14
C ALA A 154 -35.68 -20.71 39.94
N SER A 155 -36.40 -21.61 39.27
CA SER A 155 -37.24 -22.63 39.94
C SER A 155 -36.42 -23.73 40.61
N VAL A 156 -35.30 -24.12 39.99
CA VAL A 156 -34.40 -25.14 40.53
C VAL A 156 -33.67 -24.61 41.76
N LEU A 157 -33.10 -23.41 41.66
CA LEU A 157 -32.37 -22.76 42.74
C LEU A 157 -33.28 -22.37 43.91
N ALA A 158 -34.55 -22.04 43.66
CA ALA A 158 -35.52 -21.76 44.72
C ALA A 158 -35.85 -22.99 45.60
N ALA A 159 -35.55 -24.20 45.13
CA ALA A 159 -35.78 -25.44 45.87
C ALA A 159 -34.54 -25.94 46.62
N VAL A 160 -33.40 -25.24 46.53
CA VAL A 160 -32.12 -25.66 47.10
C VAL A 160 -31.71 -24.69 48.22
N ASP A 161 -31.57 -25.23 49.43
CA ASP A 161 -31.19 -24.44 50.61
C ASP A 161 -29.67 -24.45 50.87
N GLU A 162 -28.92 -25.40 50.28
CA GLU A 162 -27.49 -25.56 50.52
C GLU A 162 -26.64 -24.78 49.49
N PRO A 163 -25.74 -23.87 49.93
CA PRO A 163 -24.92 -23.06 49.02
C PRO A 163 -24.01 -23.87 48.10
N ALA A 164 -23.46 -25.00 48.57
CA ALA A 164 -22.57 -25.85 47.78
C ALA A 164 -23.32 -26.48 46.59
N GLU A 165 -24.58 -26.85 46.80
CA GLU A 165 -25.43 -27.45 45.77
C GLU A 165 -25.89 -26.40 44.74
N VAL A 166 -26.19 -25.17 45.19
CA VAL A 166 -26.45 -24.02 44.29
C VAL A 166 -25.26 -23.76 43.37
N GLN A 167 -24.04 -23.75 43.92
CA GLN A 167 -22.82 -23.55 43.13
C GLN A 167 -22.62 -24.68 42.12
N ARG A 168 -22.81 -25.94 42.52
CA ARG A 168 -22.71 -27.11 41.62
C ARG A 168 -23.66 -27.01 40.44
N ILE A 169 -24.93 -26.66 40.69
CA ILE A 169 -25.95 -26.49 39.63
C ILE A 169 -25.58 -25.36 38.66
N LEU A 170 -25.07 -24.24 39.19
CA LEU A 170 -24.62 -23.12 38.37
C LEU A 170 -23.42 -23.51 37.49
N GLU A 171 -22.42 -24.17 38.07
CA GLU A 171 -21.23 -24.64 37.36
C GLU A 171 -21.61 -25.63 36.25
N GLU A 172 -22.45 -26.63 36.54
CA GLU A 172 -22.94 -27.59 35.54
C GLU A 172 -23.68 -26.88 34.39
N GLU A 173 -24.53 -25.89 34.68
CA GLU A 173 -25.27 -25.15 33.65
C GLU A 173 -24.33 -24.30 32.77
N ILE A 174 -23.34 -23.63 33.38
CA ILE A 174 -22.35 -22.82 32.69
C ILE A 174 -21.46 -23.69 31.81
N GLU A 175 -20.98 -24.81 32.33
CA GLU A 175 -20.17 -25.78 31.57
C GLU A 175 -20.95 -26.31 30.37
N ARG A 176 -22.25 -26.61 30.53
CA ARG A 176 -23.08 -27.03 29.40
C ARG A 176 -23.18 -25.95 28.33
N ILE A 177 -23.41 -24.68 28.71
CA ILE A 177 -23.46 -23.56 27.76
C ILE A 177 -22.12 -23.41 27.02
N CYS A 178 -21.01 -23.48 27.73
CA CYS A 178 -19.67 -23.44 27.14
C CYS A 178 -19.45 -24.58 26.14
N GLN A 179 -19.88 -25.79 26.49
CA GLN A 179 -19.77 -26.95 25.60
C GLN A 179 -20.65 -26.82 24.35
N GLU A 180 -21.89 -26.32 24.49
CA GLU A 180 -22.79 -26.07 23.35
C GLU A 180 -22.26 -25.01 22.39
N ILE A 181 -21.54 -24.00 22.89
CA ILE A 181 -20.87 -22.99 22.07
C ILE A 181 -19.66 -23.60 21.37
N ALA A 182 -18.86 -24.40 22.08
CA ALA A 182 -17.67 -25.06 21.54
C ALA A 182 -18.01 -26.10 20.47
N ASP A 183 -19.06 -26.90 20.66
CA ASP A 183 -19.50 -27.88 19.67
C ASP A 183 -20.04 -27.20 18.41
N ALA A 184 -20.62 -26.00 18.54
CA ALA A 184 -21.03 -25.18 17.41
C ALA A 184 -19.85 -24.57 16.62
N GLU A 185 -18.63 -24.55 17.18
CA GLU A 185 -17.40 -24.13 16.47
C GLU A 185 -16.80 -25.23 15.58
N ARG A 186 -17.19 -26.50 15.74
CA ARG A 186 -16.63 -27.59 14.95
C ARG A 186 -17.26 -27.58 13.53
N PRO A 187 -16.47 -27.36 12.47
CA PRO A 187 -16.96 -27.34 11.09
C PRO A 187 -17.38 -28.73 10.59
#